data_AF-A0AA38HJQ4-F1
#
_entry.id   AF-A0AA38HJQ4-F1
#
_cell.length_a   1.000
_cell.length_b   1.000
_cell.length_c   1.000
_cell.angle_alpha   90.00
_cell.angle_beta   90.00
_cell.angle_gamma   90.00
#
_symmetry.space_group_name_H-M   'P 1'
#
loop_
_entity.id
_entity.type
_entity.pdbx_description
1 polymer ?
#
loop_
_entity_poly.entity_id
_entity_poly.type
_entity_poly.pdbx_seq_one_letter_code
_entity_poly.pdbx_strand_id
1 'polypeptide(L)'
;MRSPPTKALTSKEKDLLWRYRYFLAGEEKALTFFLKCVDWENQGEVLQAVKLLGKWAPIQVDDALELLSSTFTHPQVRSHAVASLESASDSNLLLFLLQLVQALKYDFPGDEGGSSNLCCFLIKRSLRSHVFAVSFYWCSSLCIISSCIKGPSFAVFRCVHAQCRDKLTGKEGGEFAIRIYKNAPGTQSLLKDLCRQRKLISALKRLSLKLRDMRTSRPSKVFFLLFTSTVSCYLLRTRKVEKLRKSLLRSSGLLNFKGCSLPLSPELTVTGIESETADILKSVMQPLCLTFLTIHGCKYRIIFKSGDDLRQDQLTIQLFKLMDELLRKEQLDLKLTPYRVLATDVDTGMLLNPNKLILLNACFL
;
A
#
# COMPACT_ATOMS: atom_id res chain seq x y z
N MET A 1 -31.48 -2.73 9.32
CA MET A 1 -30.42 -2.22 10.21
C MET A 1 -29.76 -1.02 9.54
N ARG A 2 -29.77 0.16 10.17
CA ARG A 2 -29.26 1.43 9.57
C ARG A 2 -28.30 2.20 10.48
N SER A 3 -27.83 1.58 11.55
CA SER A 3 -26.89 2.21 12.49
C SER A 3 -25.46 2.11 11.93
N PRO A 4 -24.58 3.09 12.22
CA PRO A 4 -23.19 2.99 11.82
C PRO A 4 -22.49 1.83 12.58
N PRO A 5 -21.48 1.19 11.98
CA PRO A 5 -20.69 0.12 12.61
C PRO A 5 -20.13 0.47 13.99
N THR A 6 -19.75 1.72 14.21
CA THR A 6 -19.16 2.17 15.49
C THR A 6 -20.18 2.40 16.61
N LYS A 7 -21.49 2.35 16.32
CA LYS A 7 -22.53 2.53 17.35
C LYS A 7 -22.51 1.35 18.31
N ALA A 8 -22.35 1.63 19.61
CA ALA A 8 -22.54 0.64 20.65
C ALA A 8 -24.01 0.21 20.74
N LEU A 9 -24.25 -1.10 20.87
CA LEU A 9 -25.58 -1.66 21.03
C LEU A 9 -26.04 -1.59 22.50
N THR A 10 -27.26 -1.14 22.71
CA THR A 10 -27.94 -1.19 24.01
C THR A 10 -28.32 -2.63 24.38
N SER A 11 -28.51 -2.94 25.67
CA SER A 11 -28.95 -4.29 26.08
C SER A 11 -30.24 -4.73 25.39
N LYS A 12 -31.23 -3.83 25.27
CA LYS A 12 -32.49 -4.14 24.56
C LYS A 12 -32.27 -4.49 23.09
N GLU A 13 -31.38 -3.78 22.40
CA GLU A 13 -31.02 -4.09 21.00
C GLU A 13 -30.30 -5.45 20.93
N LYS A 14 -29.40 -5.75 21.86
CA LYS A 14 -28.71 -7.06 21.93
C LYS A 14 -29.70 -8.20 22.16
N ASP A 15 -30.65 -8.05 23.09
CA ASP A 15 -31.66 -9.06 23.39
C ASP A 15 -32.55 -9.35 22.16
N LEU A 16 -32.94 -8.30 21.42
CA LEU A 16 -33.72 -8.44 20.20
C LEU A 16 -32.92 -9.15 19.09
N LEU A 17 -31.66 -8.74 18.87
CA LEU A 17 -30.77 -9.37 17.89
C LEU A 17 -30.56 -10.85 18.22
N TRP A 18 -30.31 -11.18 19.49
CA TRP A 18 -30.18 -12.55 19.94
C TRP A 18 -31.48 -13.31 19.71
N ARG A 19 -32.64 -12.80 20.15
CA ARG A 19 -33.95 -13.46 20.00
C ARG A 19 -34.27 -13.80 18.54
N TYR A 20 -33.99 -12.90 17.60
CA TYR A 20 -34.31 -13.08 16.18
C TYR A 20 -33.15 -13.58 15.31
N ARG A 21 -32.05 -14.04 15.91
CA ARG A 21 -30.81 -14.45 15.19
C ARG A 21 -31.00 -15.41 14.02
N TYR A 22 -31.91 -16.38 14.13
CA TYR A 22 -32.18 -17.33 13.05
C TYR A 22 -32.88 -16.70 11.85
N PHE A 23 -33.78 -15.74 12.09
CA PHE A 23 -34.42 -14.97 11.03
C PHE A 23 -33.42 -14.04 10.35
N LEU A 24 -32.51 -13.45 11.13
CA LEU A 24 -31.47 -12.54 10.64
C LEU A 24 -30.35 -13.25 9.87
N ALA A 25 -30.22 -14.57 9.97
CA ALA A 25 -29.17 -15.32 9.29
C ALA A 25 -29.18 -15.15 7.75
N GLY A 26 -30.34 -14.83 7.16
CA GLY A 26 -30.47 -14.55 5.73
C GLY A 26 -30.09 -13.11 5.33
N GLU A 27 -29.87 -12.21 6.28
CA GLU A 27 -29.56 -10.80 6.03
C GLU A 27 -28.05 -10.57 6.16
N GLU A 28 -27.36 -10.30 5.04
CA GLU A 28 -25.90 -10.11 5.00
C GLU A 28 -25.44 -9.01 5.97
N LYS A 29 -26.16 -7.87 5.99
CA LYS A 29 -25.82 -6.68 6.78
C LYS A 29 -26.09 -6.86 8.27
N ALA A 30 -26.73 -7.95 8.66
CA ALA A 30 -27.07 -8.23 10.05
C ALA A 30 -25.94 -8.92 10.82
N LEU A 31 -24.97 -9.50 10.12
CA LEU A 31 -23.95 -10.34 10.75
C LEU A 31 -23.12 -9.57 11.78
N THR A 32 -22.63 -8.38 11.43
CA THR A 32 -21.77 -7.58 12.31
C THR A 32 -22.50 -7.14 13.57
N PHE A 33 -23.80 -6.83 13.48
CA PHE A 33 -24.63 -6.50 14.63
C PHE A 33 -24.89 -7.73 15.51
N PHE A 34 -25.21 -8.87 14.90
CA PHE A 34 -25.38 -10.12 15.63
C PHE A 34 -24.11 -10.49 16.40
N LEU A 35 -22.93 -10.47 15.77
CA LEU A 35 -21.68 -10.83 16.43
C LEU A 35 -21.28 -9.87 17.57
N LYS A 36 -21.75 -8.62 17.55
CA LYS A 36 -21.60 -7.67 18.67
C LYS A 36 -22.54 -7.93 19.85
N CYS A 37 -23.64 -8.66 19.62
CA CYS A 37 -24.57 -9.01 20.70
C CYS A 37 -24.14 -10.26 21.47
N VAL A 38 -23.35 -11.14 20.84
CA VAL A 38 -22.86 -12.39 21.45
C VAL A 38 -21.96 -12.09 22.65
N ASP A 39 -22.22 -12.76 23.77
CA ASP A 39 -21.28 -12.84 24.87
C ASP A 39 -20.22 -13.92 24.58
N TRP A 40 -19.00 -13.50 24.24
CA TRP A 40 -17.90 -14.40 23.90
C TRP A 40 -17.28 -15.12 25.11
N GLU A 41 -17.68 -14.76 26.33
CA GLU A 41 -17.30 -15.48 27.55
C GLU A 41 -18.25 -16.64 27.85
N ASN A 42 -19.48 -16.59 27.32
CA ASN A 42 -20.49 -17.62 27.49
C ASN A 42 -20.36 -18.71 26.42
N GLN A 43 -19.81 -19.88 26.80
CA GLN A 43 -19.61 -21.02 25.89
C GLN A 43 -20.88 -21.46 25.16
N GLY A 44 -22.05 -21.41 25.81
CA GLY A 44 -23.31 -21.79 25.19
C GLY A 44 -23.69 -20.84 24.04
N GLU A 45 -23.51 -19.54 24.23
CA GLU A 45 -23.75 -18.54 23.18
C GLU A 45 -22.72 -18.64 22.06
N VAL A 46 -21.44 -18.82 22.40
CA VAL A 46 -20.35 -18.98 21.44
C VAL A 46 -20.61 -20.15 20.49
N LEU A 47 -20.94 -21.33 21.02
CA LEU A 47 -21.24 -22.51 20.21
C LEU A 47 -22.41 -22.26 19.25
N GLN A 48 -23.44 -21.56 19.71
CA GLN A 48 -24.61 -21.23 18.89
C GLN A 48 -24.27 -20.20 17.80
N ALA A 49 -23.52 -19.15 18.15
CA ALA A 49 -23.11 -18.11 17.22
C ALA A 49 -22.21 -18.66 16.11
N VAL A 50 -21.25 -19.51 16.46
CA VAL A 50 -20.37 -20.21 15.53
C VAL A 50 -21.15 -21.11 14.57
N LYS A 51 -22.11 -21.88 15.10
CA LYS A 51 -22.97 -22.74 14.27
C LYS A 51 -23.82 -21.93 13.30
N LEU A 52 -24.28 -20.74 13.72
CA LEU A 52 -25.03 -19.82 12.87
C LEU A 52 -24.16 -19.13 11.83
N LEU A 53 -22.90 -18.82 12.16
CA LEU A 53 -21.94 -18.19 11.25
C LEU A 53 -21.74 -19.02 9.97
N GLY A 54 -21.71 -20.35 10.08
CA GLY A 54 -21.63 -21.25 8.92
C GLY A 54 -22.88 -21.30 8.05
N LYS A 55 -24.01 -20.76 8.52
CA LYS A 55 -25.29 -20.68 7.79
C LYS A 55 -25.65 -19.25 7.40
N TRP A 56 -24.84 -18.27 7.78
CA TRP A 56 -25.12 -16.87 7.51
C TRP A 56 -24.96 -16.57 6.03
N ALA A 57 -25.78 -15.65 5.51
CA ALA A 57 -25.63 -15.13 4.16
C ALA A 57 -24.20 -14.59 3.94
N PRO A 58 -23.57 -14.83 2.77
CA PRO A 58 -22.24 -14.32 2.47
C PRO A 58 -22.19 -12.79 2.60
N ILE A 59 -21.18 -12.28 3.30
CA ILE A 59 -21.00 -10.84 3.51
C ILE A 59 -20.10 -10.21 2.43
N GLN A 60 -20.20 -8.89 2.29
CA GLN A 60 -19.34 -8.11 1.42
C GLN A 60 -17.96 -7.84 2.04
N VAL A 61 -17.02 -7.36 1.22
CA VAL A 61 -15.64 -7.07 1.65
C VAL A 61 -15.60 -6.01 2.76
N ASP A 62 -16.46 -5.00 2.69
CA ASP A 62 -16.54 -3.93 3.68
C ASP A 62 -16.99 -4.42 5.07
N ASP A 63 -18.02 -5.29 5.14
CA ASP A 63 -18.40 -5.94 6.39
C ASP A 63 -17.29 -6.89 6.90
N ALA A 64 -16.59 -7.58 6.00
CA ALA A 64 -15.47 -8.44 6.37
C ALA A 64 -14.31 -7.65 6.99
N LEU A 65 -14.07 -6.41 6.54
CA LEU A 65 -13.06 -5.52 7.16
C LEU A 65 -13.42 -5.18 8.61
N GLU A 66 -14.70 -4.99 8.91
CA GLU A 66 -15.16 -4.77 10.28
C GLU A 66 -14.88 -6.01 11.15
N LEU A 67 -15.15 -7.21 10.65
CA LEU A 67 -14.86 -8.47 11.37
C LEU A 67 -13.36 -8.71 11.60
N LEU A 68 -12.48 -8.04 10.85
CA LEU A 68 -11.02 -8.09 11.02
C LEU A 68 -10.48 -6.98 11.94
N SER A 69 -11.34 -6.09 12.44
CA SER A 69 -10.97 -5.03 13.40
C SER A 69 -10.66 -5.57 14.79
N SER A 70 -10.14 -4.73 15.68
CA SER A 70 -9.87 -5.08 17.08
C SER A 70 -11.11 -5.52 17.87
N THR A 71 -12.31 -5.20 17.39
CA THR A 71 -13.56 -5.53 18.07
C THR A 71 -13.84 -7.02 18.12
N PHE A 72 -13.42 -7.77 17.10
CA PHE A 72 -13.66 -9.20 17.00
C PHE A 72 -12.35 -9.96 17.10
N THR A 73 -12.20 -10.79 18.13
CA THR A 73 -10.97 -11.58 18.36
C THR A 73 -11.17 -13.07 18.12
N HIS A 74 -12.41 -13.54 18.09
CA HIS A 74 -12.72 -14.96 17.99
C HIS A 74 -12.22 -15.58 16.66
N PRO A 75 -11.44 -16.68 16.69
CA PRO A 75 -10.80 -17.24 15.49
C PRO A 75 -11.76 -17.61 14.36
N GLN A 76 -12.94 -18.15 14.68
CA GLN A 76 -13.93 -18.54 13.65
C GLN A 76 -14.59 -17.34 12.99
N VAL A 77 -14.75 -16.20 13.70
CA VAL A 77 -15.23 -14.95 13.09
C VAL A 77 -14.19 -14.44 12.09
N ARG A 78 -12.92 -14.45 12.47
CA ARG A 78 -11.80 -14.09 11.58
C ARG A 78 -11.70 -15.02 10.37
N SER A 79 -11.89 -16.32 10.57
CA SER A 79 -11.91 -17.30 9.48
C SER A 79 -13.04 -17.02 8.49
N HIS A 80 -14.24 -16.73 8.97
CA HIS A 80 -15.38 -16.38 8.12
C HIS A 80 -15.17 -15.07 7.35
N ALA A 81 -14.56 -14.06 7.99
CA ALA A 81 -14.19 -12.82 7.33
C ALA A 81 -13.21 -13.09 6.17
N VAL A 82 -12.17 -13.90 6.41
CA VAL A 82 -11.20 -14.28 5.38
C VAL A 82 -11.84 -15.09 4.25
N ALA A 83 -12.74 -16.03 4.55
CA ALA A 83 -13.49 -16.78 3.54
C ALA A 83 -14.32 -15.85 2.64
N SER A 84 -14.88 -14.77 3.19
CA SER A 84 -15.60 -13.77 2.41
C SER A 84 -14.66 -13.02 1.46
N LEU A 85 -13.46 -12.65 1.93
CA LEU A 85 -12.42 -12.04 1.09
C LEU A 85 -11.92 -12.97 -0.03
N GLU A 86 -12.00 -14.30 0.14
CA GLU A 86 -11.60 -15.25 -0.89
C GLU A 86 -12.46 -15.20 -2.15
N SER A 87 -13.71 -14.73 -2.05
CA SER A 87 -14.59 -14.54 -3.21
C SER A 87 -14.30 -13.25 -4.00
N ALA A 88 -13.61 -12.28 -3.40
CA ALA A 88 -13.39 -10.96 -3.99
C ALA A 88 -12.33 -10.98 -5.11
N SER A 89 -12.49 -10.11 -6.10
CA SER A 89 -11.50 -9.89 -7.15
C SER A 89 -10.29 -9.12 -6.62
N ASP A 90 -9.12 -9.30 -7.27
CA ASP A 90 -7.91 -8.58 -6.86
C ASP A 90 -8.07 -7.06 -6.97
N SER A 91 -8.78 -6.55 -7.98
CA SER A 91 -9.06 -5.12 -8.13
C SER A 91 -9.85 -4.58 -6.93
N ASN A 92 -10.84 -5.33 -6.45
CA ASN A 92 -11.63 -4.96 -5.27
C ASN A 92 -10.75 -5.00 -4.01
N LEU A 93 -9.99 -6.08 -3.80
CA LEU A 93 -9.09 -6.20 -2.65
C LEU A 93 -8.01 -5.10 -2.61
N LEU A 94 -7.51 -4.66 -3.77
CA LEU A 94 -6.55 -3.57 -3.88
C LEU A 94 -7.12 -2.22 -3.39
N LEU A 95 -8.43 -1.98 -3.51
CA LEU A 95 -9.07 -0.79 -2.94
C LEU A 95 -8.99 -0.75 -1.42
N PHE A 96 -8.90 -1.90 -0.76
CA PHE A 96 -8.88 -2.05 0.69
C PHE A 96 -7.53 -2.53 1.25
N LEU A 97 -6.50 -2.63 0.40
CA LEU A 97 -5.24 -3.27 0.76
C LEU A 97 -4.54 -2.59 1.95
N LEU A 98 -4.61 -1.25 2.07
CA LEU A 98 -4.05 -0.56 3.23
C LEU A 98 -4.74 -0.98 4.53
N GLN A 99 -6.06 -1.09 4.52
CA GLN A 99 -6.87 -1.51 5.66
C GLN A 99 -6.61 -2.99 6.01
N LEU A 100 -6.51 -3.86 5.01
CA LEU A 100 -6.15 -5.27 5.19
C LEU A 100 -4.75 -5.43 5.81
N VAL A 101 -3.78 -4.64 5.35
CA VAL A 101 -2.43 -4.62 5.95
C VAL A 101 -2.48 -4.13 7.40
N GLN A 102 -3.32 -3.14 7.73
CA GLN A 102 -3.50 -2.71 9.12
C GLN A 102 -4.19 -3.77 9.98
N ALA A 103 -5.16 -4.51 9.44
CA ALA A 103 -5.90 -5.54 10.14
C ALA A 103 -5.00 -6.70 10.64
N LEU A 104 -3.85 -6.91 9.99
CA LEU A 104 -2.81 -7.84 10.46
C LEU A 104 -2.30 -7.55 11.88
N LYS A 105 -2.48 -6.33 12.41
CA LYS A 105 -2.19 -5.99 13.82
C LYS A 105 -2.99 -6.83 14.80
N TYR A 106 -4.19 -7.23 14.40
CA TYR A 106 -5.15 -7.93 15.24
C TYR A 106 -5.30 -9.40 14.82
N ASP A 107 -4.50 -9.85 13.84
CA ASP A 107 -4.54 -11.21 13.31
C ASP A 107 -3.56 -12.08 14.10
N PHE A 108 -4.07 -12.98 14.92
CA PHE A 108 -3.28 -13.88 15.75
C PHE A 108 -3.32 -15.30 15.18
N PRO A 109 -2.21 -16.04 15.20
CA PRO A 109 -2.21 -17.47 14.91
C PRO A 109 -3.11 -18.18 15.93
N GLY A 110 -3.93 -19.13 15.48
CA GLY A 110 -4.74 -19.95 16.39
C GLY A 110 -3.87 -20.84 17.28
N ASP A 111 -4.49 -21.44 18.30
CA ASP A 111 -3.83 -22.22 19.36
C ASP A 111 -2.96 -23.39 18.86
N GLU A 112 -3.13 -23.83 17.62
CA GLU A 112 -2.37 -24.95 17.00
C GLU A 112 -1.08 -24.53 16.28
N GLY A 113 -0.51 -23.36 16.57
CA GLY A 113 0.80 -22.94 16.01
C GLY A 113 0.79 -22.71 14.49
N GLY A 114 -0.39 -22.64 13.87
CA GLY A 114 -0.58 -22.36 12.45
C GLY A 114 -0.35 -20.89 12.08
N SER A 115 -0.10 -20.61 10.80
CA SER A 115 -0.04 -19.23 10.29
C SER A 115 -1.41 -18.56 10.38
N SER A 116 -1.45 -17.27 10.70
CA SER A 116 -2.71 -16.52 10.81
C SER A 116 -3.49 -16.48 9.49
N ASN A 117 -4.83 -16.54 9.57
CA ASN A 117 -5.72 -16.75 8.42
C ASN A 117 -5.59 -15.61 7.39
N LEU A 118 -5.59 -14.35 7.85
CA LEU A 118 -5.50 -13.20 6.96
C LEU A 118 -4.11 -13.09 6.33
N CYS A 119 -3.05 -13.32 7.11
CA CYS A 119 -1.67 -13.34 6.57
C CYS A 119 -1.51 -14.41 5.47
N CYS A 120 -1.97 -15.63 5.72
CA CYS A 120 -1.92 -16.72 4.76
C CYS A 120 -2.70 -16.40 3.48
N PHE A 121 -3.90 -15.82 3.63
CA PHE A 121 -4.70 -15.34 2.51
C PHE A 121 -3.96 -14.30 1.65
N LEU A 122 -3.42 -13.24 2.26
CA LEU A 122 -2.71 -12.17 1.53
C LEU A 122 -1.47 -12.70 0.81
N ILE A 123 -0.74 -13.65 1.43
CA ILE A 123 0.40 -14.32 0.80
C ILE A 123 -0.06 -15.14 -0.41
N LYS A 124 -1.08 -16.00 -0.25
CA LYS A 124 -1.63 -16.80 -1.35
C LYS A 124 -2.09 -15.92 -2.51
N ARG A 125 -2.75 -14.79 -2.24
CA ARG A 125 -3.15 -13.81 -3.25
C ARG A 125 -1.95 -13.18 -3.96
N SER A 126 -0.92 -12.78 -3.20
CA SER A 126 0.30 -12.22 -3.78
C SER A 126 1.02 -13.21 -4.73
N LEU A 127 0.97 -14.51 -4.46
CA LEU A 127 1.60 -15.50 -5.34
C LEU A 127 0.87 -15.68 -6.67
N ARG A 128 -0.41 -15.33 -6.73
CA ARG A 128 -1.25 -15.44 -7.94
C ARG A 128 -1.20 -14.19 -8.81
N SER A 129 -0.88 -13.03 -8.22
CA SER A 129 -0.95 -11.74 -8.90
C SER A 129 0.26 -10.88 -8.58
N HIS A 130 1.05 -10.62 -9.62
CA HIS A 130 2.25 -9.79 -9.52
C HIS A 130 1.93 -8.35 -9.09
N VAL A 131 0.85 -7.77 -9.63
CA VAL A 131 0.38 -6.43 -9.24
C VAL A 131 -0.01 -6.38 -7.77
N PHE A 132 -0.73 -7.40 -7.29
CA PHE A 132 -1.08 -7.53 -5.89
C PHE A 132 0.17 -7.68 -5.02
N ALA A 133 1.13 -8.51 -5.43
CA ALA A 133 2.36 -8.75 -4.69
C ALA A 133 3.20 -7.49 -4.49
N VAL A 134 3.41 -6.71 -5.55
CA VAL A 134 4.16 -5.46 -5.49
C VAL A 134 3.42 -4.44 -4.61
N SER A 135 2.11 -4.29 -4.81
CA SER A 135 1.29 -3.36 -4.00
C SER A 135 1.34 -3.72 -2.52
N PHE A 136 1.20 -5.02 -2.20
CA PHE A 136 1.25 -5.55 -0.86
C PHE A 136 2.63 -5.41 -0.21
N TYR A 137 3.69 -5.63 -0.98
CA TYR A 137 5.07 -5.41 -0.52
C TYR A 137 5.28 -3.98 -0.04
N TRP A 138 4.88 -2.98 -0.84
CA TRP A 138 5.10 -1.57 -0.48
C TRP A 138 4.19 -1.12 0.67
N CYS A 139 2.93 -1.55 0.71
CA CYS A 139 2.04 -1.25 1.84
C CYS A 139 2.53 -1.87 3.16
N SER A 140 3.02 -3.12 3.13
CA SER A 140 3.56 -3.80 4.31
C SER A 140 4.92 -3.23 4.76
N SER A 141 5.77 -2.78 3.82
CA SER A 141 7.07 -2.14 4.11
C SER A 141 6.92 -1.00 5.12
N LEU A 142 5.97 -0.10 4.85
CA LEU A 142 5.75 1.10 5.66
C LEU A 142 5.39 0.75 7.09
N CYS A 143 4.55 -0.27 7.26
CA CYS A 143 4.07 -0.72 8.56
C CYS A 143 5.17 -1.38 9.40
N ILE A 144 6.16 -2.01 8.74
CA ILE A 144 7.37 -2.52 9.41
C ILE A 144 8.24 -1.37 9.88
N ILE A 145 8.53 -0.42 8.99
CA ILE A 145 9.48 0.66 9.27
C ILE A 145 8.96 1.56 10.39
N SER A 146 7.66 1.87 10.39
CA SER A 146 7.05 2.73 11.40
C SER A 146 6.90 2.06 12.77
N SER A 147 7.29 0.78 12.92
CA SER A 147 7.13 -0.02 14.15
C SER A 147 5.69 -0.05 14.69
N CYS A 148 4.70 0.33 13.87
CA CYS A 148 3.30 0.45 14.27
C CYS A 148 2.60 -0.91 14.44
N ILE A 149 3.26 -2.00 14.05
CA ILE A 149 2.72 -3.36 14.10
C ILE A 149 3.70 -4.28 14.84
N LYS A 150 3.26 -4.84 15.96
CA LYS A 150 3.95 -5.90 16.71
C LYS A 150 3.05 -7.14 16.68
N GLY A 151 3.57 -8.28 16.25
CA GLY A 151 2.80 -9.54 16.24
C GLY A 151 3.50 -10.67 15.47
N PRO A 152 3.17 -11.93 15.77
CA PRO A 152 3.73 -13.12 15.11
C PRO A 152 3.45 -13.15 13.60
N SER A 153 2.24 -12.76 13.19
CA SER A 153 1.80 -12.67 11.79
C SER A 153 2.63 -11.70 10.94
N PHE A 154 3.30 -10.74 11.59
CA PHE A 154 4.16 -9.75 10.96
C PHE A 154 5.65 -10.12 10.93
N ALA A 155 6.06 -11.14 11.71
CA ALA A 155 7.41 -11.70 11.67
C ALA A 155 7.73 -12.29 10.29
N VAL A 156 6.72 -12.92 9.67
CA VAL A 156 6.71 -13.35 8.27
C VAL A 156 7.13 -12.22 7.32
N PHE A 157 6.48 -11.06 7.40
CA PHE A 157 6.78 -9.94 6.50
C PHE A 157 8.16 -9.35 6.77
N ARG A 158 8.56 -9.21 8.04
CA ARG A 158 9.94 -8.82 8.37
C ARG A 158 10.96 -9.72 7.71
N CYS A 159 10.70 -11.02 7.63
CA CYS A 159 11.59 -11.97 6.99
C CYS A 159 11.63 -11.84 5.46
N VAL A 160 10.48 -11.68 4.79
CA VAL A 160 10.42 -11.40 3.33
C VAL A 160 11.13 -10.07 3.00
N HIS A 161 10.91 -9.04 3.81
CA HIS A 161 11.57 -7.75 3.68
C HIS A 161 13.07 -7.80 3.96
N ALA A 162 13.51 -8.65 4.90
CA ALA A 162 14.91 -8.91 5.20
C ALA A 162 15.61 -9.65 4.04
N GLN A 163 14.94 -10.60 3.36
CA GLN A 163 15.51 -11.23 2.17
C GLN A 163 15.73 -10.26 1.02
N CYS A 164 14.86 -9.26 0.89
CA CYS A 164 15.05 -8.17 -0.07
C CYS A 164 16.06 -7.10 0.40
N ARG A 165 16.48 -7.14 1.68
CA ARG A 165 17.42 -6.21 2.33
C ARG A 165 18.67 -7.00 2.69
N ASP A 166 19.55 -7.27 1.71
CA ASP A 166 20.80 -8.04 1.85
C ASP A 166 21.23 -8.30 3.33
N LYS A 167 20.81 -9.47 3.84
CA LYS A 167 21.05 -10.08 5.17
C LYS A 167 20.35 -9.51 6.42
N LEU A 168 20.08 -10.47 7.34
CA LEU A 168 19.60 -10.43 8.74
C LEU A 168 18.08 -10.49 8.98
N THR A 169 17.59 -11.69 9.34
CA THR A 169 17.24 -12.04 10.73
C THR A 169 16.70 -13.48 10.78
N GLY A 170 17.54 -14.42 11.21
CA GLY A 170 17.10 -15.77 11.57
C GLY A 170 16.33 -15.73 12.90
N LYS A 171 15.02 -15.51 12.84
CA LYS A 171 14.11 -15.73 13.97
C LYS A 171 12.85 -16.46 13.50
N GLU A 172 12.38 -17.35 14.38
CA GLU A 172 11.58 -18.56 14.14
C GLU A 172 10.13 -18.34 13.65
N GLY A 173 9.64 -17.10 13.54
CA GLY A 173 8.32 -16.83 12.96
C GLY A 173 8.29 -16.67 11.44
N GLY A 174 9.45 -16.54 10.78
CA GLY A 174 9.54 -16.27 9.35
C GLY A 174 9.55 -17.50 8.44
N GLU A 175 9.76 -18.68 9.01
CA GLU A 175 10.11 -19.86 8.21
C GLU A 175 8.98 -20.33 7.29
N PHE A 176 7.72 -20.24 7.72
CA PHE A 176 6.57 -20.65 6.92
C PHE A 176 6.39 -19.83 5.64
N ALA A 177 6.37 -18.51 5.74
CA ALA A 177 6.26 -17.66 4.56
C ALA A 177 7.52 -17.69 3.71
N ILE A 178 8.71 -17.80 4.32
CA ILE A 178 9.92 -18.04 3.56
C ILE A 178 9.85 -19.35 2.78
N ARG A 179 9.36 -20.44 3.38
CA ARG A 179 9.17 -21.73 2.70
C ARG A 179 8.17 -21.59 1.56
N ILE A 180 7.03 -20.92 1.79
CA ILE A 180 6.02 -20.65 0.76
C ILE A 180 6.61 -19.83 -0.40
N TYR A 181 7.24 -18.68 -0.12
CA TYR A 181 7.82 -17.84 -1.16
C TYR A 181 9.01 -18.55 -1.84
N LYS A 182 9.92 -19.19 -1.11
CA LYS A 182 11.08 -19.88 -1.73
C LYS A 182 10.68 -21.05 -2.62
N ASN A 183 9.64 -21.79 -2.25
CA ASN A 183 9.26 -23.02 -2.94
C ASN A 183 8.17 -22.80 -4.00
N ALA A 184 7.47 -21.66 -3.99
CA ALA A 184 6.45 -21.36 -5.00
C ALA A 184 7.06 -20.90 -6.33
N PRO A 185 6.60 -21.44 -7.48
CA PRO A 185 7.08 -21.05 -8.80
C PRO A 185 6.83 -19.56 -9.06
N GLY A 186 7.77 -18.90 -9.77
CA GLY A 186 7.68 -17.47 -10.10
C GLY A 186 8.16 -16.51 -9.00
N THR A 187 8.22 -16.94 -7.74
CA THR A 187 8.60 -16.07 -6.61
C THR A 187 10.01 -15.52 -6.71
N GLN A 188 10.97 -16.29 -7.21
CA GLN A 188 12.34 -15.81 -7.35
C GLN A 188 12.43 -14.62 -8.32
N SER A 189 11.59 -14.59 -9.36
CA SER A 189 11.49 -13.46 -10.28
C SER A 189 10.90 -12.24 -9.57
N LEU A 190 9.80 -12.43 -8.82
CA LEU A 190 9.18 -11.39 -8.00
C LEU A 190 10.19 -10.78 -7.00
N LEU A 191 10.92 -11.60 -6.24
CA LEU A 191 11.92 -11.12 -5.27
C LEU A 191 13.04 -10.33 -5.96
N LYS A 192 13.54 -10.82 -7.11
CA LYS A 192 14.52 -10.08 -7.93
C LYS A 192 13.93 -8.75 -8.41
N ASP A 193 12.65 -8.70 -8.76
CA ASP A 193 11.96 -7.49 -9.14
C ASP A 193 11.89 -6.48 -8.00
N LEU A 194 11.36 -6.88 -6.85
CA LEU A 194 11.29 -6.07 -5.63
C LEU A 194 12.66 -5.54 -5.21
N CYS A 195 13.71 -6.37 -5.27
CA CYS A 195 15.08 -5.93 -5.02
C CYS A 195 15.54 -4.81 -5.96
N ARG A 196 15.20 -4.89 -7.25
CA ARG A 196 15.51 -3.82 -8.23
C ARG A 196 14.74 -2.55 -7.93
N GLN A 197 13.45 -2.66 -7.60
CA GLN A 197 12.62 -1.52 -7.20
C GLN A 197 13.19 -0.78 -5.98
N ARG A 198 13.66 -1.51 -4.96
CA ARG A 198 14.31 -0.92 -3.79
C ARG A 198 15.62 -0.21 -4.12
N LYS A 199 16.46 -0.83 -4.95
CA LYS A 199 17.73 -0.24 -5.41
C LYS A 199 17.46 1.07 -6.16
N LEU A 200 16.43 1.09 -7.01
CA LEU A 200 15.96 2.28 -7.70
C LEU A 200 15.54 3.38 -6.72
N ILE A 201 14.64 3.10 -5.77
CA ILE A 201 14.18 4.10 -4.78
C ILE A 201 15.35 4.61 -3.91
N SER A 202 16.25 3.73 -3.49
CA SER A 202 17.44 4.13 -2.73
C SER A 202 18.37 5.04 -3.54
N ALA A 203 18.56 4.75 -4.83
CA ALA A 203 19.32 5.61 -5.73
C ALA A 203 18.67 6.99 -5.90
N LEU A 204 17.33 7.04 -6.06
CA LEU A 204 16.57 8.30 -6.13
C LEU A 204 16.65 9.10 -4.82
N LYS A 205 16.50 8.45 -3.67
CA LYS A 205 16.66 9.10 -2.35
C LYS A 205 18.04 9.72 -2.20
N ARG A 206 19.11 8.97 -2.50
CA ARG A 206 20.49 9.49 -2.46
C ARG A 206 20.70 10.66 -3.42
N LEU A 207 20.14 10.60 -4.63
CA LEU A 207 20.22 11.68 -5.60
C LEU A 207 19.50 12.94 -5.11
N SER A 208 18.29 12.78 -4.59
CA SER A 208 17.49 13.87 -4.01
C SER A 208 18.22 14.55 -2.85
N LEU A 209 18.78 13.78 -1.91
CA LEU A 209 19.54 14.33 -0.77
C LEU A 209 20.80 15.08 -1.24
N LYS A 210 21.59 14.48 -2.14
CA LYS A 210 22.78 15.15 -2.71
C LYS A 210 22.46 16.48 -3.39
N LEU A 211 21.29 16.59 -4.05
CA LEU A 211 20.84 17.82 -4.69
C LEU A 211 20.33 18.85 -3.69
N ARG A 212 19.68 18.40 -2.61
CA ARG A 212 19.22 19.25 -1.51
C ARG A 212 20.39 19.90 -0.78
N ASP A 213 21.39 19.09 -0.43
CA ASP A 213 22.57 19.48 0.35
C ASP A 213 23.53 20.42 -0.41
N MET A 214 23.33 20.60 -1.73
CA MET A 214 24.02 21.65 -2.47
C MET A 214 23.58 23.03 -1.96
N ARG A 215 24.32 23.52 -0.96
CA ARG A 215 24.34 24.92 -0.54
C ARG A 215 25.08 25.76 -1.58
N THR A 216 24.69 27.02 -1.71
CA THR A 216 25.49 28.02 -2.40
C THR A 216 26.87 28.08 -1.73
N SER A 217 27.97 27.86 -2.47
CA SER A 217 29.23 28.47 -2.05
C SER A 217 28.96 29.95 -1.82
N ARG A 218 29.39 30.49 -0.68
CA ARG A 218 29.20 31.91 -0.32
C ARG A 218 29.57 32.77 -1.53
N PRO A 219 28.69 33.65 -2.02
CA PRO A 219 29.07 34.56 -3.08
C PRO A 219 30.20 35.48 -2.60
N SER A 220 31.20 35.74 -3.45
CA SER A 220 32.19 36.78 -3.19
C SER A 220 31.49 38.12 -2.91
N LYS A 221 32.06 38.97 -2.03
CA LYS A 221 31.47 40.23 -1.54
C LYS A 221 30.88 41.14 -2.63
N VAL A 222 31.41 41.10 -3.85
CA VAL A 222 30.94 41.87 -5.02
C VAL A 222 29.54 41.45 -5.51
N PHE A 223 29.12 40.21 -5.22
CA PHE A 223 27.85 39.64 -5.70
C PHE A 223 26.65 39.94 -4.77
N PHE A 224 26.89 40.50 -3.59
CA PHE A 224 25.86 40.80 -2.58
C PHE A 224 24.94 41.96 -3.00
N LEU A 225 25.44 42.89 -3.81
CA LEU A 225 24.74 44.14 -4.17
C LEU A 225 23.73 44.01 -5.33
N LEU A 226 23.76 42.91 -6.11
CA LEU A 226 22.84 42.67 -7.24
C LEU A 226 21.77 41.59 -6.93
N PHE A 227 21.67 41.15 -5.68
CA PHE A 227 21.00 39.89 -5.32
C PHE A 227 19.62 40.11 -4.69
N THR A 228 18.60 40.30 -5.52
CA THR A 228 17.23 40.01 -5.08
C THR A 228 17.10 38.50 -4.85
N SER A 229 16.45 38.10 -3.75
CA SER A 229 16.33 36.69 -3.32
C SER A 229 15.79 35.76 -4.42
N THR A 230 15.00 36.29 -5.35
CA THR A 230 14.36 35.56 -6.44
C THR A 230 15.33 35.10 -7.53
N VAL A 231 16.27 35.95 -7.99
CA VAL A 231 17.20 35.63 -9.09
C VAL A 231 18.22 34.58 -8.65
N SER A 232 18.71 34.70 -7.41
CA SER A 232 19.59 33.70 -6.76
C SER A 232 18.98 32.31 -6.73
N CYS A 233 17.74 32.23 -6.21
CA CYS A 233 17.01 30.98 -6.06
C CYS A 233 16.74 30.33 -7.41
N TYR A 234 16.43 31.13 -8.44
CA TYR A 234 16.23 30.65 -9.80
C TYR A 234 17.51 30.05 -10.39
N LEU A 235 18.63 30.78 -10.35
CA LEU A 235 19.92 30.31 -10.86
C LEU A 235 20.42 29.06 -10.14
N LEU A 236 20.26 28.99 -8.82
CA LEU A 236 20.64 27.83 -8.02
C LEU A 236 19.81 26.59 -8.41
N ARG A 237 18.49 26.77 -8.61
CA ARG A 237 17.62 25.69 -9.09
C ARG A 237 18.06 25.22 -10.47
N THR A 238 18.33 26.11 -11.42
CA THR A 238 18.81 25.74 -12.76
C THR A 238 20.08 24.91 -12.69
N ARG A 239 21.06 25.32 -11.87
CA ARG A 239 22.27 24.52 -11.62
C ARG A 239 21.98 23.15 -11.00
N LYS A 240 21.03 23.07 -10.06
CA LYS A 240 20.58 21.79 -9.48
C LYS A 240 19.92 20.88 -10.52
N VAL A 241 19.09 21.44 -11.41
CA VAL A 241 18.47 20.70 -12.52
C VAL A 241 19.53 20.19 -13.50
N GLU A 242 20.47 21.03 -13.94
CA GLU A 242 21.58 20.58 -14.80
C GLU A 242 22.39 19.46 -14.14
N LYS A 243 22.68 19.57 -12.83
CA LYS A 243 23.37 18.53 -12.10
C LYS A 243 22.55 17.26 -12.01
N LEU A 244 21.23 17.35 -11.78
CA LEU A 244 20.30 16.20 -11.83
C LEU A 244 20.42 15.49 -13.18
N ARG A 245 20.29 16.22 -14.29
CA ARG A 245 20.38 15.66 -15.65
C ARG A 245 21.72 14.98 -15.90
N LYS A 246 22.83 15.65 -15.55
CA LYS A 246 24.20 15.09 -15.65
C LYS A 246 24.39 13.85 -14.76
N SER A 247 23.83 13.85 -13.56
CA SER A 247 23.90 12.72 -12.63
C SER A 247 23.09 11.52 -13.12
N LEU A 248 21.93 11.74 -13.74
CA LEU A 248 21.16 10.68 -14.38
C LEU A 248 21.94 10.08 -15.55
N LEU A 249 22.48 10.91 -16.45
CA LEU A 249 23.30 10.46 -17.59
C LEU A 249 24.51 9.61 -17.18
N ARG A 250 25.18 9.97 -16.08
CA ARG A 250 26.33 9.22 -15.56
C ARG A 250 25.95 7.94 -14.80
N SER A 251 24.71 7.82 -14.36
CA SER A 251 24.24 6.69 -13.57
C SER A 251 23.60 5.66 -14.48
N SER A 252 24.37 4.64 -14.88
CA SER A 252 23.84 3.50 -15.63
C SER A 252 22.64 2.88 -14.91
N GLY A 253 22.69 2.76 -13.58
CA GLY A 253 21.60 2.23 -12.75
C GLY A 253 20.32 3.08 -12.67
N LEU A 254 20.27 4.28 -13.26
CA LEU A 254 19.07 5.13 -13.34
C LEU A 254 18.69 5.48 -14.77
N LEU A 255 19.66 5.70 -15.66
CA LEU A 255 19.40 6.02 -17.07
C LEU A 255 18.82 4.79 -17.80
N ASN A 256 19.52 3.66 -17.73
CA ASN A 256 19.18 2.40 -18.41
C ASN A 256 19.48 1.23 -17.49
N PHE A 257 18.45 0.67 -16.87
CA PHE A 257 18.57 -0.45 -15.93
C PHE A 257 17.74 -1.66 -16.39
N LYS A 258 18.08 -2.84 -15.85
CA LYS A 258 17.31 -4.04 -16.11
C LYS A 258 15.88 -3.86 -15.60
N GLY A 259 14.90 -3.88 -16.51
CA GLY A 259 13.56 -3.38 -16.23
C GLY A 259 12.86 -4.03 -15.06
N CYS A 260 12.18 -3.21 -14.25
CA CYS A 260 11.43 -3.64 -13.07
C CYS A 260 10.05 -2.97 -13.01
N SER A 261 9.14 -3.52 -12.24
CA SER A 261 7.80 -2.92 -12.08
C SER A 261 7.91 -1.61 -11.34
N LEU A 262 7.15 -0.59 -11.75
CA LEU A 262 7.15 0.68 -11.04
C LEU A 262 6.34 0.53 -9.73
N PRO A 263 6.89 0.84 -8.55
CA PRO A 263 6.17 0.73 -7.28
C PRO A 263 4.79 1.43 -7.29
N LEU A 264 4.75 2.65 -7.84
CA LEU A 264 3.54 3.47 -7.94
C LEU A 264 2.47 2.86 -8.86
N SER A 265 2.87 2.05 -9.84
CA SER A 265 2.00 1.46 -10.86
C SER A 265 2.58 0.11 -11.27
N PRO A 266 2.33 -0.94 -10.47
CA PRO A 266 2.94 -2.25 -10.67
C PRO A 266 2.60 -2.92 -12.00
N GLU A 267 1.58 -2.40 -12.69
CA GLU A 267 1.19 -2.80 -14.03
C GLU A 267 2.23 -2.39 -15.09
N LEU A 268 3.08 -1.40 -14.78
CA LEU A 268 4.07 -0.86 -15.70
C LEU A 268 5.47 -1.40 -15.38
N THR A 269 6.13 -1.98 -16.38
CA THR A 269 7.56 -2.29 -16.31
C THR A 269 8.38 -1.15 -16.90
N VAL A 270 9.27 -0.56 -16.09
CA VAL A 270 10.14 0.56 -16.46
C VAL A 270 11.58 0.11 -16.64
N THR A 271 12.28 0.70 -17.61
CA THR A 271 13.66 0.34 -18.00
C THR A 271 14.67 1.48 -17.82
N GLY A 272 14.18 2.70 -17.61
CA GLY A 272 15.06 3.87 -17.56
C GLY A 272 14.34 5.14 -17.13
N ILE A 273 15.14 6.19 -16.92
CA ILE A 273 14.67 7.54 -16.62
C ILE A 273 15.23 8.48 -17.69
N GLU A 274 14.36 9.21 -18.37
CA GLU A 274 14.74 10.22 -19.36
C GLU A 274 15.37 11.43 -18.65
N SER A 275 16.67 11.66 -18.89
CA SER A 275 17.41 12.72 -18.24
C SER A 275 16.98 14.12 -18.67
N GLU A 276 16.63 14.31 -19.95
CA GLU A 276 16.34 15.62 -20.52
C GLU A 276 15.08 16.27 -19.94
N THR A 277 14.06 15.46 -19.67
CA THR A 277 12.77 15.94 -19.17
C THR A 277 12.71 15.99 -17.64
N ALA A 278 13.80 15.59 -16.97
CA ALA A 278 13.95 15.68 -15.52
C ALA A 278 14.02 17.15 -15.05
N ASP A 279 13.31 17.43 -13.95
CA ASP A 279 13.21 18.77 -13.34
C ASP A 279 13.07 18.63 -11.81
N ILE A 280 13.16 19.73 -11.07
CA ILE A 280 13.00 19.81 -9.63
C ILE A 280 11.86 20.80 -9.35
N LEU A 281 10.79 20.46 -8.63
CA LEU A 281 9.66 21.41 -8.48
C LEU A 281 9.99 22.60 -7.56
N LYS A 282 9.27 23.72 -7.75
CA LYS A 282 9.41 24.97 -6.97
C LYS A 282 8.77 24.79 -5.59
N SER A 283 9.41 24.01 -4.72
CA SER A 283 8.93 23.71 -3.36
C SER A 283 10.10 23.64 -2.39
N VAL A 284 9.84 23.86 -1.10
CA VAL A 284 10.82 23.77 0.00
C VAL A 284 11.52 22.42 -0.02
N MET A 285 10.78 21.33 -0.23
CA MET A 285 11.34 19.97 -0.26
C MET A 285 12.00 19.60 -1.60
N GLN A 286 11.98 20.48 -2.60
CA GLN A 286 12.65 20.31 -3.89
C GLN A 286 12.42 18.92 -4.52
N PRO A 287 11.17 18.45 -4.70
CA PRO A 287 10.91 17.10 -5.18
C PRO A 287 11.32 16.95 -6.64
N LEU A 288 11.76 15.74 -7.00
CA LEU A 288 12.24 15.44 -8.34
C LEU A 288 11.06 15.09 -9.24
N CYS A 289 10.96 15.74 -10.39
CA CYS A 289 10.03 15.37 -11.44
C CYS A 289 10.76 14.54 -12.49
N LEU A 290 10.39 13.27 -12.63
CA LEU A 290 11.12 12.27 -13.41
C LEU A 290 10.19 11.62 -14.43
N THR A 291 10.68 11.37 -15.63
CA THR A 291 9.95 10.66 -16.68
C THR A 291 10.55 9.27 -16.84
N PHE A 292 9.82 8.24 -16.47
CA PHE A 292 10.21 6.85 -16.67
C PHE A 292 9.88 6.40 -18.10
N LEU A 293 10.74 5.56 -18.65
CA LEU A 293 10.52 4.87 -19.92
C LEU A 293 10.04 3.45 -19.62
N THR A 294 8.93 3.04 -20.25
CA THR A 294 8.43 1.67 -20.16
C THR A 294 9.13 0.75 -21.16
N ILE A 295 9.00 -0.57 -20.99
CA ILE A 295 9.46 -1.56 -21.96
C ILE A 295 8.83 -1.38 -23.36
N HIS A 296 7.67 -0.71 -23.43
CA HIS A 296 6.95 -0.43 -24.67
C HIS A 296 7.30 0.95 -25.25
N GLY A 297 8.29 1.66 -24.69
CA GLY A 297 8.67 3.01 -25.11
C GLY A 297 7.71 4.12 -24.66
N CYS A 298 6.67 3.80 -23.90
CA CYS A 298 5.73 4.79 -23.36
C CYS A 298 6.41 5.60 -22.23
N LYS A 299 6.02 6.86 -22.06
CA LYS A 299 6.56 7.76 -21.04
C LYS A 299 5.63 7.86 -19.84
N TYR A 300 6.18 7.70 -18.63
CA TYR A 300 5.43 7.77 -17.37
C TYR A 300 6.03 8.78 -16.41
N ARG A 301 5.39 9.93 -16.25
CA ARG A 301 5.93 11.06 -15.48
C ARG A 301 5.45 11.06 -14.04
N ILE A 302 6.39 11.07 -13.10
CA ILE A 302 6.11 11.06 -11.66
C ILE A 302 6.77 12.24 -10.95
N ILE A 303 6.36 12.43 -9.69
CA ILE A 303 7.01 13.28 -8.71
C ILE A 303 7.54 12.37 -7.61
N PHE A 304 8.86 12.38 -7.40
CA PHE A 304 9.51 11.70 -6.28
C PHE A 304 9.79 12.73 -5.17
N LYS A 305 9.20 12.49 -4.00
CA LYS A 305 9.40 13.30 -2.80
C LYS A 305 10.34 12.58 -1.83
N SER A 306 11.18 13.35 -1.16
CA SER A 306 12.03 12.90 -0.06
C SER A 306 11.98 13.93 1.07
N GLY A 307 12.02 13.51 2.33
CA GLY A 307 11.77 14.37 3.50
C GLY A 307 10.31 14.76 3.70
N ASP A 308 9.36 14.00 3.15
CA ASP A 308 7.91 14.23 3.29
C ASP A 308 7.21 12.89 3.52
N ASP A 309 6.23 12.84 4.42
CA ASP A 309 5.48 11.63 4.77
C ASP A 309 4.18 11.58 3.98
N LEU A 310 4.10 10.68 2.99
CA LEU A 310 2.95 10.60 2.08
C LEU A 310 1.88 9.61 2.53
N ARG A 311 1.93 9.08 3.75
CA ARG A 311 0.94 8.10 4.22
C ARG A 311 -0.47 8.70 4.30
N GLN A 312 -0.58 9.96 4.74
CA GLN A 312 -1.87 10.66 4.81
C GLN A 312 -2.44 10.92 3.41
N ASP A 313 -1.63 11.43 2.49
CA ASP A 313 -2.01 11.63 1.09
C ASP A 313 -2.43 10.31 0.43
N GLN A 314 -1.65 9.24 0.66
CA GLN A 314 -1.93 7.92 0.11
C GLN A 314 -3.28 7.37 0.59
N LEU A 315 -3.58 7.47 1.89
CA LEU A 315 -4.88 7.07 2.44
C LEU A 315 -6.01 7.92 1.86
N THR A 316 -5.81 9.24 1.79
CA THR A 316 -6.82 10.18 1.26
C THR A 316 -7.17 9.85 -0.19
N ILE A 317 -6.16 9.62 -1.03
CA ILE A 317 -6.35 9.25 -2.43
C ILE A 317 -6.98 7.85 -2.57
N GLN A 318 -6.63 6.90 -1.71
CA GLN A 318 -7.29 5.59 -1.70
C GLN A 318 -8.79 5.73 -1.42
N LEU A 319 -9.18 6.57 -0.46
CA LEU A 319 -10.58 6.87 -0.17
C LEU A 319 -11.28 7.51 -1.38
N PHE A 320 -10.64 8.46 -2.06
CA PHE A 320 -11.20 9.03 -3.30
C PHE A 320 -11.39 7.99 -4.41
N LYS A 321 -10.47 7.04 -4.57
CA LYS A 321 -10.64 5.93 -5.52
C LYS A 321 -11.82 5.04 -5.15
N LEU A 322 -11.96 4.69 -3.87
CA LEU A 322 -13.09 3.91 -3.40
C LEU A 322 -14.42 4.66 -3.64
N MET A 323 -14.47 5.96 -3.33
CA MET A 323 -15.65 6.78 -3.58
C MET A 323 -15.99 6.86 -5.08
N ASP A 324 -15.00 7.08 -5.96
CA ASP A 324 -15.22 7.09 -7.41
C ASP A 324 -15.77 5.75 -7.91
N GLU A 325 -15.21 4.62 -7.47
CA GLU A 325 -15.71 3.27 -7.80
C GLU A 325 -17.15 3.04 -7.31
N LEU A 326 -17.48 3.48 -6.09
CA LEU A 326 -18.85 3.38 -5.55
C LEU A 326 -19.84 4.23 -6.34
N LEU A 327 -19.49 5.48 -6.67
CA LEU A 327 -20.35 6.35 -7.47
C LEU A 327 -20.56 5.81 -8.88
N ARG A 328 -19.51 5.26 -9.52
CA ARG A 328 -19.60 4.60 -10.83
C ARG A 328 -20.52 3.37 -10.80
N LYS A 329 -20.53 2.59 -9.72
CA LYS A 329 -21.47 1.47 -9.56
C LYS A 329 -22.93 1.93 -9.53
N GLU A 330 -23.19 3.09 -8.93
CA GLU A 330 -24.48 3.77 -8.96
C GLU A 330 -24.70 4.60 -10.24
N GLN A 331 -23.93 4.33 -11.31
CA GLN A 331 -24.03 4.96 -12.62
C GLN A 331 -23.78 6.48 -12.61
N LEU A 332 -23.10 6.99 -11.58
CA LEU A 332 -22.75 8.40 -11.44
C LEU A 332 -21.25 8.62 -11.67
N ASP A 333 -20.88 9.00 -12.89
CA ASP A 333 -19.49 9.34 -13.24
C ASP A 333 -19.21 10.83 -13.08
N LEU A 334 -18.67 11.22 -11.92
CA LEU A 334 -18.26 12.59 -11.63
C LEU A 334 -16.93 13.00 -12.31
N LYS A 335 -16.37 12.15 -13.17
CA LYS A 335 -15.10 12.37 -13.88
C LYS A 335 -13.94 12.68 -12.92
N LEU A 336 -13.95 12.07 -11.74
CA LEU A 336 -12.85 12.18 -10.80
C LEU A 336 -11.61 11.51 -11.39
N THR A 337 -10.45 12.14 -11.22
CA THR A 337 -9.16 11.59 -11.64
C THR A 337 -8.23 11.46 -10.43
N PRO A 338 -8.51 10.53 -9.49
CA PRO A 338 -7.67 10.34 -8.31
C PRO A 338 -6.27 9.87 -8.74
N TYR A 339 -5.31 10.80 -8.73
CA TYR A 339 -3.92 10.52 -9.12
C TYR A 339 -3.29 9.48 -8.18
N ARG A 340 -2.30 8.73 -8.66
CA ARG A 340 -1.67 7.69 -7.83
C ARG A 340 -0.69 8.31 -6.83
N VAL A 341 -0.69 7.80 -5.60
CA VAL A 341 0.25 8.16 -4.53
C VAL A 341 0.71 6.87 -3.86
N LEU A 342 2.01 6.79 -3.57
CA LEU A 342 2.62 5.70 -2.82
C LEU A 342 3.73 6.24 -1.93
N ALA A 343 3.61 6.05 -0.62
CA ALA A 343 4.74 6.16 0.29
C ALA A 343 5.65 4.94 0.11
N THR A 344 6.95 5.19 -0.07
CA THR A 344 7.96 4.13 -0.24
C THR A 344 8.83 3.93 0.99
N ASP A 345 8.83 4.91 1.90
CA ASP A 345 9.49 4.91 3.21
C ASP A 345 8.73 5.88 4.13
N VAL A 346 9.16 6.06 5.38
CA VAL A 346 8.57 7.04 6.33
C VAL A 346 8.72 8.49 5.90
N ASP A 347 9.69 8.78 5.02
CA ASP A 347 10.04 10.12 4.55
C ASP A 347 10.21 10.18 3.02
N THR A 348 9.82 9.16 2.28
CA THR A 348 9.90 9.17 0.81
C THR A 348 8.66 8.60 0.18
N GLY A 349 8.37 9.06 -1.04
CA GLY A 349 7.35 8.44 -1.85
C GLY A 349 7.22 9.05 -3.23
N MET A 350 6.23 8.54 -3.97
CA MET A 350 6.02 8.78 -5.38
C MET A 350 4.58 9.22 -5.59
N LEU A 351 4.39 10.19 -6.47
CA LEU A 351 3.07 10.64 -6.92
C LEU A 351 3.07 10.67 -8.44
N LEU A 352 1.93 10.34 -9.04
CA LEU A 352 1.71 10.58 -10.46
C LEU A 352 1.66 12.10 -10.67
N ASN A 353 2.34 12.62 -11.70
CA ASN A 353 2.27 14.04 -12.00
C ASN A 353 0.96 14.34 -12.76
N PRO A 354 -0.01 15.09 -12.19
CA PRO A 354 -1.29 15.34 -12.82
C PRO A 354 -1.23 16.40 -13.93
N ASN A 355 -0.19 17.24 -13.95
CA ASN A 355 -0.13 18.47 -14.77
C ASN A 355 0.42 18.28 -16.19
N LYS A 356 0.69 17.05 -16.64
CA LYS A 356 1.09 16.76 -18.02
C LYS A 356 0.39 15.50 -18.52
N LEU A 357 -0.28 15.62 -19.66
CA LEU A 357 -0.93 14.53 -20.40
C LEU A 357 -0.04 13.30 -20.47
N ILE A 358 -0.58 12.22 -19.94
CA ILE A 358 0.00 10.90 -19.99
C ILE A 358 -0.39 10.31 -21.35
N LEU A 359 0.59 10.05 -22.23
CA LEU A 359 0.39 9.24 -23.45
C LEU A 359 0.33 7.74 -23.09
N LEU A 360 -0.57 7.34 -22.18
CA LEU A 360 -0.80 5.92 -21.84
C LEU A 360 -2.03 5.35 -22.55
N ASN A 361 -2.96 6.20 -23.02
CA ASN A 361 -4.17 5.73 -23.69
C ASN A 361 -3.91 5.02 -25.04
N ALA A 362 -2.67 5.05 -25.54
CA ALA A 362 -2.25 4.32 -26.74
C ALA A 362 -1.56 2.97 -26.45
N CYS A 363 -1.25 2.65 -25.19
CA CYS A 363 -0.48 1.44 -24.83
C CYS A 363 -1.36 0.30 -24.27
N PHE A 364 -2.69 0.50 -24.16
CA PHE A 364 -3.66 -0.48 -23.66
C PHE A 364 -4.81 -0.77 -24.65
N LEU A 365 -4.66 -0.38 -25.92
CA LEU A 365 -5.51 -0.82 -27.03
C LEU A 365 -4.80 -1.93 -27.82
#